data_AF-A0A8H7C710-F1
#
_entry.id   AF-A0A8H7C710-F1
#
_cell.length_a   1.000
_cell.length_b   1.000
_cell.length_c   1.000
_cell.angle_alpha   90.00
_cell.angle_beta   90.00
_cell.angle_gamma   90.00
#
_symmetry.space_group_name_H-M   'P 1'
#
loop_
_entity.id
_entity.type
_entity.pdbx_description
1 polymer ?
#
loop_
_entity_poly.entity_id
_entity_poly.type
_entity_poly.pdbx_seq_one_letter_code
_entity_poly.pdbx_strand_id
1 'polypeptide(L)'
;MTESAPSAEDRSRYDTIKKELLVALPKKRAVDKQLAQIEAQIHTLEATYLNETAQHSGGNIIHGFEGYLKNQTTGRRKYEVNDQDRLFSNSSLTLAKSLELVGDSEDGGPNDENQELSVAQQKRLRDKEYQRKKRASASMRSTESQDHRGRLMIAICITAATP
;
A
#
# COMPACT_ATOMS: atom_id res chain seq x y z
N MET A 1 4.69 3.18 -51.44
CA MET A 1 3.47 2.69 -50.75
C MET A 1 2.65 3.92 -50.43
N THR A 2 1.55 4.12 -51.16
CA THR A 2 0.72 5.34 -51.05
C THR A 2 -0.21 5.19 -49.86
N GLU A 3 0.12 5.86 -48.77
CA GLU A 3 -0.74 5.96 -47.59
C GLU A 3 -1.90 6.90 -47.94
N SER A 4 -3.09 6.33 -48.17
CA SER A 4 -4.28 7.14 -48.45
C SER A 4 -4.69 7.89 -47.19
N ALA A 5 -4.97 9.19 -47.32
CA ALA A 5 -5.43 10.00 -46.20
C ALA A 5 -6.66 9.36 -45.53
N PRO A 6 -6.75 9.38 -44.18
CA PRO A 6 -7.85 8.74 -43.47
C PRO A 6 -9.19 9.35 -43.88
N SER A 7 -10.12 8.47 -44.29
CA SER A 7 -11.47 8.83 -44.73
C SER A 7 -12.24 9.51 -43.60
N ALA A 8 -13.27 10.27 -43.96
CA ALA A 8 -14.17 10.87 -42.96
C ALA A 8 -14.83 9.81 -42.06
N GLU A 9 -15.09 8.62 -42.61
CA GLU A 9 -15.59 7.46 -41.88
C GLU A 9 -14.56 6.93 -40.87
N ASP A 10 -13.28 6.88 -41.24
CA ASP A 10 -12.19 6.46 -40.34
C ASP A 10 -12.04 7.40 -39.15
N ARG A 11 -12.17 8.71 -39.39
CA ARG A 11 -12.14 9.73 -38.33
C ARG A 11 -13.32 9.60 -37.37
N SER A 12 -14.53 9.39 -37.90
CA SER A 12 -15.74 9.17 -37.10
C SER A 12 -15.65 7.89 -36.26
N ARG A 13 -15.12 6.81 -36.84
CA ARG A 13 -14.87 5.55 -36.14
C ARG A 13 -13.84 5.72 -35.02
N TYR A 14 -12.75 6.44 -35.28
CA TYR A 14 -11.74 6.76 -34.28
C TYR A 14 -12.34 7.55 -33.11
N ASP A 15 -13.13 8.59 -33.39
CA ASP A 15 -13.75 9.42 -32.34
C ASP A 15 -14.73 8.62 -31.48
N THR A 16 -15.47 7.68 -32.09
CA THR A 16 -16.37 6.77 -31.38
C THR A 16 -15.59 5.86 -30.43
N ILE A 17 -14.57 5.15 -30.94
CA ILE A 17 -13.74 4.24 -30.13
C ILE A 17 -13.01 5.00 -29.02
N LYS A 18 -12.52 6.22 -29.31
CA LYS A 18 -11.87 7.07 -28.32
C LYS A 18 -12.82 7.44 -27.18
N LYS A 19 -14.07 7.80 -27.47
CA LYS A 19 -15.09 8.08 -26.45
C LYS A 19 -15.40 6.84 -25.61
N GLU A 20 -15.56 5.69 -26.25
CA GLU A 20 -15.78 4.41 -25.55
C GLU A 20 -14.62 4.06 -24.61
N LEU A 21 -13.38 4.23 -25.08
CA LEU A 21 -12.19 3.98 -24.27
C LEU A 21 -12.14 4.89 -23.03
N LEU A 22 -12.44 6.19 -23.19
CA LEU A 22 -12.48 7.14 -22.09
C LEU A 22 -13.51 6.78 -21.03
N VAL A 23 -14.62 6.13 -21.41
CA VAL A 23 -15.62 5.62 -20.47
C VAL A 23 -15.20 4.28 -19.86
N ALA A 24 -14.51 3.43 -20.62
CA ALA A 24 -14.09 2.10 -20.16
C ALA A 24 -12.94 2.16 -19.13
N LEU A 25 -11.99 3.08 -19.29
CA LEU A 25 -10.83 3.22 -18.40
C LEU A 25 -11.19 3.43 -16.91
N PRO A 26 -12.05 4.41 -16.52
CA PRO A 26 -12.43 4.59 -15.12
C PRO A 26 -13.25 3.40 -14.59
N LYS A 27 -14.08 2.77 -15.43
CA LYS A 27 -14.82 1.56 -15.06
C LYS A 27 -13.89 0.41 -14.74
N LYS A 28 -12.87 0.18 -15.58
CA LYS A 28 -11.83 -0.82 -15.33
C LYS A 28 -11.14 -0.56 -14.00
N ARG A 29 -10.67 0.68 -13.76
CA ARG A 29 -10.01 1.05 -12.49
C ARG A 29 -10.91 0.80 -11.27
N ALA A 30 -12.20 1.09 -11.37
CA ALA A 30 -13.16 0.83 -10.30
C ALA A 30 -13.32 -0.68 -10.03
N VAL A 31 -13.47 -1.49 -11.08
CA VAL A 31 -13.58 -2.95 -10.95
C VAL A 31 -12.29 -3.55 -10.40
N ASP A 32 -11.12 -3.11 -10.87
CA ASP A 32 -9.81 -3.58 -10.37
C ASP A 32 -9.66 -3.29 -8.87
N LYS A 33 -10.12 -2.12 -8.41
CA LYS A 33 -10.13 -1.76 -6.98
C LYS A 33 -11.08 -2.65 -6.18
N GLN A 34 -12.29 -2.90 -6.68
CA GLN A 34 -13.26 -3.77 -6.02
C GLN A 34 -12.76 -5.21 -5.94
N LEU A 35 -12.13 -5.70 -7.01
CA LEU A 35 -11.52 -7.03 -7.03
C LEU A 35 -10.45 -7.15 -5.94
N ALA A 36 -9.54 -6.18 -5.85
CA ALA A 36 -8.49 -6.20 -4.83
C ALA A 36 -9.03 -6.23 -3.40
N GLN A 37 -10.11 -5.47 -3.15
CA GLN A 37 -10.80 -5.47 -1.85
C GLN A 37 -11.39 -6.84 -1.51
N ILE A 38 -12.08 -7.48 -2.46
CA ILE A 38 -12.70 -8.79 -2.26
C ILE A 38 -11.62 -9.87 -2.02
N GLU A 39 -10.53 -9.84 -2.78
CA GLU A 39 -9.44 -10.80 -2.62
C GLU A 39 -8.77 -10.68 -1.25
N ALA A 40 -8.51 -9.46 -0.77
CA ALA A 40 -8.00 -9.24 0.59
C ALA A 40 -8.99 -9.71 1.68
N GLN A 41 -10.28 -9.51 1.47
CA GLN A 41 -11.33 -10.01 2.36
C GLN A 41 -11.35 -11.54 2.41
N ILE A 42 -11.30 -12.21 1.25
CA ILE A 42 -11.25 -13.68 1.16
C ILE A 42 -10.03 -14.20 1.94
N HIS A 43 -8.85 -13.62 1.71
CA HIS A 43 -7.62 -14.04 2.38
C HIS A 43 -7.70 -13.92 3.91
N THR A 44 -8.36 -12.87 4.41
CA THR A 44 -8.57 -12.63 5.85
C THR A 44 -9.59 -13.59 6.45
N LEU A 45 -10.70 -13.82 5.75
CA LEU A 45 -11.75 -14.75 6.18
C LEU A 45 -11.25 -16.20 6.20
N GLU A 46 -10.46 -16.59 5.20
CA GLU A 46 -9.81 -17.90 5.18
C GLU A 46 -8.89 -18.10 6.39
N ALA A 47 -8.05 -17.11 6.71
CA ALA A 47 -7.17 -17.19 7.87
C ALA A 47 -7.97 -17.40 9.16
N THR A 48 -9.08 -16.67 9.30
CA THR A 48 -9.99 -16.78 10.45
C THR A 48 -10.61 -18.17 10.51
N TYR A 49 -11.19 -18.65 9.40
CA TYR A 49 -11.83 -19.96 9.31
C TYR A 49 -10.87 -21.11 9.59
N LEU A 50 -9.68 -21.10 9.01
CA LEU A 50 -8.70 -22.18 9.19
C LEU A 50 -8.18 -22.21 10.63
N ASN A 51 -7.93 -21.05 11.25
CA ASN A 51 -7.48 -20.98 12.64
C ASN A 51 -8.58 -21.40 13.62
N GLU A 52 -9.82 -20.99 13.40
CA GLU A 52 -10.95 -21.40 14.22
C GLU A 52 -11.21 -22.91 14.10
N THR A 53 -11.29 -23.42 12.87
CA THR A 53 -11.57 -24.85 12.65
C THR A 53 -10.42 -25.77 13.05
N ALA A 54 -9.16 -25.30 13.02
CA ALA A 54 -8.01 -26.01 13.57
C ALA A 54 -8.15 -26.34 15.06
N GLN A 55 -8.93 -25.55 15.81
CA GLN A 55 -9.20 -25.81 17.23
C GLN A 55 -10.31 -26.84 17.46
N HIS A 56 -11.14 -27.09 16.45
CA HIS A 56 -12.31 -27.97 16.55
C HIS A 56 -11.98 -29.35 15.94
N SER A 57 -12.22 -30.43 16.69
CA SER A 57 -11.94 -31.80 16.24
C SER A 57 -12.91 -32.34 15.18
N GLY A 58 -13.93 -31.56 14.79
CA GLY A 58 -14.96 -31.94 13.83
C GLY A 58 -14.52 -31.92 12.37
N GLY A 59 -13.40 -31.28 12.06
CA GLY A 59 -12.87 -31.14 10.69
C GLY A 59 -13.31 -29.85 10.00
N ASN A 60 -12.89 -29.67 8.75
CA ASN A 60 -13.13 -28.46 7.95
C ASN A 60 -13.20 -28.77 6.45
N ILE A 61 -13.48 -27.77 5.62
CA ILE A 61 -13.63 -27.98 4.16
C ILE A 61 -12.35 -28.48 3.47
N ILE A 62 -11.18 -28.27 4.07
CA ILE A 62 -9.89 -28.71 3.52
C ILE A 62 -9.65 -30.19 3.82
N HIS A 63 -9.90 -30.61 5.06
CA HIS A 63 -9.56 -31.95 5.57
C HIS A 63 -10.75 -32.90 5.66
N GLY A 64 -11.96 -32.41 5.38
CA GLY A 64 -13.22 -33.15 5.53
C GLY A 64 -13.74 -33.15 6.97
N PHE A 65 -14.93 -33.74 7.14
CA PHE A 65 -15.72 -33.70 8.39
C PHE A 65 -15.84 -35.07 9.08
N GLU A 66 -14.95 -36.00 8.75
CA GLU A 66 -14.90 -37.36 9.32
C GLU A 66 -14.71 -37.37 10.85
N GLY A 67 -14.24 -36.26 11.42
CA GLY A 67 -14.05 -36.08 12.87
C GLY A 67 -15.36 -36.12 13.67
N TYR A 68 -16.51 -35.85 13.05
CA TYR A 68 -17.81 -35.96 13.74
C TYR A 68 -18.29 -37.41 13.92
N LEU A 69 -17.80 -38.35 13.12
CA LEU A 69 -18.24 -39.75 13.17
C LEU A 69 -17.45 -40.56 14.20
N LYS A 70 -16.26 -40.09 14.58
CA LYS A 70 -15.36 -40.77 15.51
C LYS A 70 -15.35 -39.94 16.79
N ASN A 71 -15.85 -40.47 17.91
CA ASN A 71 -15.68 -39.87 19.24
C ASN A 71 -14.18 -39.85 19.60
N GLN A 72 -13.43 -38.94 18.97
CA GLN A 72 -11.99 -38.79 19.12
C GLN A 72 -11.73 -37.89 20.33
N THR A 73 -11.53 -38.54 21.47
CA THR A 73 -10.96 -37.95 22.69
C THR A 73 -9.44 -37.81 22.64
N THR A 74 -8.81 -38.11 21.49
CA THR A 74 -7.36 -38.23 21.36
C THR A 74 -6.71 -37.02 20.69
N GLY A 75 -5.94 -36.29 21.50
CA GLY A 75 -4.66 -35.70 21.11
C GLY A 75 -4.72 -34.55 20.10
N ARG A 76 -4.89 -33.33 20.63
CA ARG A 76 -4.73 -32.06 19.91
C ARG A 76 -3.36 -31.98 19.22
N ARG A 77 -3.29 -32.34 17.93
CA ARG A 77 -2.23 -31.80 17.08
C ARG A 77 -2.62 -30.37 16.77
N LYS A 78 -1.86 -29.40 17.30
CA LYS A 78 -1.93 -28.01 16.83
C LYS A 78 -1.72 -28.05 15.32
N TYR A 79 -2.79 -27.84 14.58
CA TYR A 79 -2.71 -27.68 13.15
C TYR A 79 -2.18 -26.27 12.88
N GLU A 80 -1.01 -26.18 12.26
CA GLU A 80 -0.50 -24.92 11.76
C GLU A 80 -1.08 -24.68 10.37
N VAL A 81 -1.71 -23.52 10.19
CA VAL A 81 -2.32 -23.12 8.92
C VAL A 81 -1.21 -22.98 7.88
N ASN A 82 -1.26 -23.79 6.82
CA ASN A 82 -0.32 -23.74 5.71
C ASN A 82 -0.91 -22.89 4.57
N ASP A 83 -0.07 -22.22 3.79
CA ASP A 83 -0.50 -21.43 2.64
C ASP A 83 -1.15 -22.29 1.55
N GLN A 84 -0.79 -23.58 1.47
CA GLN A 84 -1.44 -24.53 0.56
C GLN A 84 -2.91 -24.80 0.91
N ASP A 85 -3.31 -24.61 2.17
CA ASP A 85 -4.69 -24.83 2.62
C ASP A 85 -5.64 -23.67 2.26
N ARG A 86 -5.09 -22.56 1.77
CA ARG A 86 -5.84 -21.36 1.38
C ARG A 86 -6.40 -21.51 -0.04
N LEU A 87 -7.25 -22.51 -0.24
CA LEU A 87 -7.77 -22.89 -1.55
C LEU A 87 -8.49 -21.75 -2.29
N PHE A 88 -9.20 -20.87 -1.57
CA PHE A 88 -9.91 -19.75 -2.19
C PHE A 88 -8.93 -18.65 -2.61
N SER A 89 -7.96 -18.30 -1.76
CA SER A 89 -6.86 -17.40 -2.12
C SER A 89 -6.06 -17.92 -3.33
N ASN A 90 -5.69 -19.20 -3.30
CA ASN A 90 -4.91 -19.85 -4.35
C ASN A 90 -5.68 -20.02 -5.66
N SER A 91 -7.00 -19.81 -5.66
CA SER A 91 -7.81 -19.80 -6.88
C SER A 91 -7.66 -18.52 -7.70
N SER A 92 -7.07 -17.45 -7.14
CA SER A 92 -6.81 -16.20 -7.84
C SER A 92 -5.33 -15.98 -8.11
N LEU A 93 -5.00 -15.73 -9.38
CA LEU A 93 -3.66 -15.33 -9.80
C LEU A 93 -3.33 -13.87 -9.48
N THR A 94 -4.34 -13.05 -9.17
CA THR A 94 -4.17 -11.62 -8.89
C THR A 94 -4.02 -11.29 -7.41
N LEU A 95 -4.22 -12.27 -6.52
CA LEU A 95 -4.19 -12.06 -5.07
C LEU A 95 -2.93 -11.35 -4.57
N ALA A 96 -1.74 -11.80 -4.98
CA ALA A 96 -0.48 -11.20 -4.52
C ALA A 96 -0.43 -9.70 -4.81
N LYS A 97 -0.85 -9.32 -6.03
CA LYS A 97 -0.94 -7.92 -6.45
C LYS A 97 -2.02 -7.15 -5.68
N SER A 98 -3.14 -7.80 -5.39
CA SER A 98 -4.23 -7.19 -4.62
C SER A 98 -3.85 -6.91 -3.16
N LEU A 99 -3.07 -7.80 -2.54
CA LEU A 99 -2.53 -7.59 -1.19
C LEU A 99 -1.55 -6.41 -1.16
N GLU A 100 -0.70 -6.27 -2.19
CA GLU A 100 0.17 -5.09 -2.34
C GLU A 100 -0.64 -3.81 -2.51
N LEU A 101 -1.65 -3.80 -3.38
CA LEU A 101 -2.51 -2.63 -3.63
C LEU A 101 -3.27 -2.19 -2.37
N VAL A 102 -3.77 -3.14 -1.58
CA VAL A 102 -4.47 -2.85 -0.32
C VAL A 102 -3.47 -2.41 0.76
N GLY A 103 -2.28 -3.02 0.84
CA GLY A 103 -1.24 -2.65 1.81
C GLY A 103 -0.61 -1.28 1.55
N ASP A 104 -0.38 -0.92 0.29
CA ASP A 104 0.15 0.39 -0.10
C ASP A 104 -0.88 1.52 0.09
N SER A 105 -2.17 1.17 0.20
CA SER A 105 -3.23 2.13 0.54
C SER A 105 -3.16 2.63 2.00
N GLU A 106 -2.38 1.97 2.86
CA GLU A 106 -2.26 2.30 4.29
C GLU A 106 -0.98 3.07 4.66
N ASP A 107 0.05 3.10 3.80
CA ASP A 107 1.31 3.85 4.02
C ASP A 107 1.79 4.66 2.79
N GLY A 108 1.07 4.64 1.68
CA GLY A 108 1.34 5.44 0.48
C GLY A 108 0.45 6.67 0.39
N GLY A 109 1.02 7.85 0.66
CA GLY A 109 0.38 9.13 0.33
C GLY A 109 -0.11 9.19 -1.13
N PRO A 110 -1.05 10.09 -1.46
CA PRO A 110 -1.70 10.11 -2.77
C PRO A 110 -0.70 10.54 -3.85
N ASN A 111 -0.04 9.58 -4.49
CA ASN A 111 0.59 9.80 -5.79
C ASN A 111 -0.45 9.54 -6.88
N ASP A 112 -1.42 10.45 -6.95
CA ASP A 112 -2.09 10.77 -8.21
C ASP A 112 -1.45 12.08 -8.70
N GLU A 113 -0.62 11.97 -9.74
CA GLU A 113 0.21 13.03 -10.35
C GLU A 113 -0.59 14.20 -10.98
N ASN A 114 -1.65 14.69 -10.35
CA ASN A 114 -2.34 15.91 -10.78
C ASN A 114 -3.14 16.61 -9.67
N GLN A 115 -2.71 16.53 -8.41
CA GLN A 115 -3.36 17.30 -7.35
C GLN A 115 -2.75 18.71 -7.26
N GLU A 116 -3.32 19.67 -8.00
CA GLU A 116 -3.17 21.08 -7.67
C GLU A 116 -3.54 21.28 -6.19
N LEU A 117 -2.53 21.53 -5.36
CA LEU A 117 -2.73 21.83 -3.95
C LEU A 117 -3.65 23.05 -3.84
N SER A 118 -4.75 22.91 -3.10
CA SER A 118 -5.64 24.03 -2.83
C SER A 118 -4.84 25.24 -2.36
N VAL A 119 -5.22 26.45 -2.79
CA VAL A 119 -4.58 27.72 -2.40
C VAL A 119 -4.39 27.81 -0.87
N ALA A 120 -5.31 27.22 -0.10
CA ALA A 120 -5.23 27.14 1.36
C ALA A 120 -4.06 26.26 1.86
N GLN A 121 -3.77 25.14 1.20
CA GLN A 121 -2.62 24.28 1.53
C GLN A 121 -1.30 24.93 1.15
N GLN A 122 -1.20 25.56 -0.02
CA GLN A 122 0.01 26.29 -0.44
C GLN A 122 0.33 27.46 0.51
N LYS A 123 -0.69 28.19 0.98
CA LYS A 123 -0.50 29.25 1.98
C LYS A 123 0.04 28.69 3.30
N ARG A 124 -0.50 27.56 3.78
CA ARG A 124 -0.03 26.91 5.01
C ARG A 124 1.43 26.44 4.91
N LEU A 125 1.84 25.93 3.76
CA LEU A 125 3.24 25.51 3.53
C LEU A 125 4.18 26.72 3.50
N ARG A 126 3.82 27.80 2.79
CA ARG A 126 4.61 29.04 2.79
C ARG A 126 4.72 29.67 4.19
N ASP A 127 3.62 29.71 4.95
CA ASP A 127 3.63 30.26 6.31
C ASP A 127 4.52 29.40 7.25
N LYS A 128 4.51 28.07 7.12
CA LYS A 128 5.41 27.16 7.86
C LYS A 128 6.87 27.39 7.50
N GLU A 129 7.18 27.55 6.22
CA GLU A 129 8.53 27.81 5.75
C GLU A 129 9.05 29.17 6.25
N TYR A 130 8.21 30.21 6.22
CA TYR A 130 8.55 31.52 6.76
C TYR A 130 8.89 31.45 8.26
N GLN A 131 8.13 30.68 9.04
CA GLN A 131 8.42 30.48 10.46
C GLN A 131 9.71 29.69 10.70
N ARG A 132 9.99 28.65 9.90
CA ARG A 132 11.25 27.90 9.97
C ARG A 132 12.44 28.82 9.69
N LYS A 133 12.35 29.64 8.63
CA LYS A 133 13.41 30.57 8.25
C LYS A 133 13.62 31.68 9.28
N LYS A 134 12.53 32.19 9.88
CA LYS A 134 12.58 33.17 10.98
C LYS A 134 13.25 32.60 12.24
N ARG A 135 12.97 31.34 12.59
CA ARG A 135 13.64 30.67 13.72
C ARG A 135 15.12 30.44 13.44
N ALA A 136 15.46 30.00 12.23
CA ALA A 136 16.85 29.78 11.81
C ALA A 136 17.66 31.09 11.81
N SER A 137 17.08 32.19 11.31
CA SER A 137 17.76 33.49 11.32
C SER A 137 17.89 34.08 12.73
N ALA A 138 16.90 33.90 13.60
CA ALA A 138 17.04 34.25 15.02
C ALA A 138 18.16 33.45 15.70
N SER A 139 18.27 32.16 15.39
CA SER A 139 19.33 31.29 15.93
C SER A 139 20.72 31.68 15.44
N MET A 140 20.87 32.09 14.16
CA MET A 140 22.15 32.56 13.62
C MET A 140 22.55 33.93 14.18
N ARG A 141 21.58 34.80 14.48
CA ARG A 141 21.82 36.12 15.09
C ARG A 141 22.24 36.03 16.55
N SER A 142 22.04 34.88 17.20
CA SER A 142 22.55 34.59 18.55
C SER A 142 23.98 34.04 18.54
N THR A 143 24.47 33.52 17.41
CA THR A 143 25.83 32.96 17.29
C THR A 143 26.91 33.96 16.88
N GLU A 144 26.54 35.23 16.63
CA GLU A 144 27.46 36.29 16.17
C GLU A 144 27.92 37.22 17.32
N SER A 145 27.92 36.73 18.57
CA SER A 145 28.33 37.52 19.76
C SER A 145 29.16 36.72 20.79
N GLN A 146 29.70 35.56 20.44
CA GLN A 146 30.67 34.86 21.31
C GLN A 146 31.82 34.27 20.50
N ASP A 147 32.70 35.18 20.14
CA ASP A 147 33.97 34.91 19.49
C ASP A 147 35.04 34.54 20.55
N HIS A 148 35.92 33.59 20.19
CA HIS A 148 37.24 33.26 20.79
C HIS A 148 37.42 32.18 21.88
N ARG A 149 36.43 31.40 22.35
CA ARG A 149 36.73 30.27 23.29
C ARG A 149 36.11 28.90 23.02
N GLY A 150 35.14 28.79 22.12
CA GLY A 150 34.38 27.53 21.93
C GLY A 150 34.99 26.50 20.97
N ARG A 151 35.91 26.89 20.07
CA ARG A 151 36.39 25.99 19.01
C ARG A 151 37.38 24.91 19.47
N LEU A 152 37.95 25.02 20.68
CA LEU A 152 38.92 24.04 21.18
C LEU A 152 38.28 22.83 21.88
N MET A 153 37.00 22.90 22.28
CA MET A 153 36.35 21.83 23.04
C MET A 153 35.71 20.73 22.19
N ILE A 154 35.48 20.96 20.89
CA ILE A 154 34.92 19.91 20.00
C ILE A 154 36.03 19.02 19.41
N ALA A 155 37.28 19.50 19.36
CA ALA A 155 38.41 18.71 18.85
C ALA A 155 39.03 17.74 19.89
N ILE A 156 38.75 17.91 21.18
CA ILE A 156 39.37 17.09 22.25
C ILE A 156 38.55 15.83 22.57
N CYS A 157 37.25 15.79 22.25
CA CYS A 157 36.40 14.65 22.60
C CYS A 157 36.45 13.46 21.62
N ILE A 158 37.19 13.54 20.50
CA ILE A 158 37.27 12.45 19.51
C ILE A 158 38.47 11.52 19.75
N THR A 159 39.44 11.87 20.60
CA THR A 159 40.71 11.14 20.72
C THR A 159 40.85 10.20 21.93
N ALA A 160 39.76 9.89 22.64
CA ALA A 160 39.82 8.98 23.80
C ALA A 160 38.66 7.97 23.83
N ALA A 161 38.52 7.19 22.77
CA ALA A 161 37.80 5.91 22.75
C ALA A 161 38.21 5.19 21.47
N THR A 162 39.36 4.50 21.42
CA THR A 162 39.52 3.04 21.58
C THR A 162 40.84 2.64 20.92
N PRO A 163 41.41 1.44 21.14
CA PRO A 163 41.01 0.38 22.07
C PRO A 163 41.86 0.30 23.35
#